data_AF-A0A1Q9L2I0-F1
#
_entry.id   AF-A0A1Q9L2I0-F1
#
_cell.length_a   1.000
_cell.length_b   1.000
_cell.length_c   1.000
_cell.angle_alpha   90.00
_cell.angle_beta   90.00
_cell.angle_gamma   90.00
#
_symmetry.space_group_name_H-M   'P 1'
#
loop_
_entity.id
_entity.type
_entity.pdbx_description
1 polymer ?
#
loop_
_entity_poly.entity_id
_entity_poly.type
_entity_poly.pdbx_seq_one_letter_code
_entity_poly.pdbx_strand_id
1 'polypeptide(L)'
;MLKSPLFWKMTTLFGAVLLLLIPIMLIRQVIVERADYRSDVEDAIRQSTSGPQKLVGPLIAIPVTELYTVQEEDKTVERKRSFIHFWLPESLMVDGNQNVEERKIGIYTGQVWHSDLTLKADFDVSRLSELDAPNITFGKPFIVISVGDARGIGVVKAPEVNGTALTIEPGTGLEQGGQGVHIPLPEGDWRKQNLQLNMALNLSGTGDLSVVPAGRNSEMTLTSNWPHPSFLGDFLPAKREVSESGFQAQWQSSWFANNLGERFASGNDTGWENFPAFSVAVTTPADQYQLTDRATKYAILLIALTFMAFFVFETLTAQRLHPMQYLLVGLSLVMFYLLLLALSEHTGFTGAWIIASLIGALMNGIYLQAVLKGWRNSMLFTLALLLLDGVMWGLLNSADSALLLGTSVLVVALAGMMFVTRNIDWYAFSLPKMKANKEVTTDDELRIWK
;
A
#
# COMPACT_ATOMS: atom_id res chain seq x y z
N MET A 1 50.38 21.03 -15.16
CA MET A 1 49.20 20.16 -15.00
C MET A 1 48.72 20.27 -13.55
N LEU A 2 47.50 20.79 -13.38
CA LEU A 2 46.93 21.28 -12.11
C LEU A 2 46.94 20.20 -11.01
N LYS A 3 47.63 20.47 -9.90
CA LYS A 3 47.46 19.73 -8.63
C LYS A 3 47.22 20.73 -7.51
N SER A 4 46.08 21.42 -7.55
CA SER A 4 45.64 22.19 -6.39
C SER A 4 45.20 21.21 -5.29
N PRO A 5 45.54 21.44 -4.01
CA PRO A 5 45.07 20.62 -2.90
C PRO A 5 43.54 20.53 -2.82
N LEU A 6 42.84 21.56 -3.29
CA LEU A 6 41.38 21.63 -3.36
C LEU A 6 40.79 20.60 -4.35
N PHE A 7 41.41 20.40 -5.51
CA PHE A 7 40.95 19.42 -6.50
C PHE A 7 40.98 17.99 -5.96
N TRP A 8 42.06 17.61 -5.28
CA TRP A 8 42.17 16.29 -4.64
C TRP A 8 41.11 16.09 -3.56
N LYS A 9 40.81 17.12 -2.77
CA LYS A 9 39.76 17.07 -1.74
C LYS A 9 38.38 16.83 -2.34
N MET A 10 37.99 17.61 -3.35
CA MET A 10 36.70 17.44 -4.03
C MET A 10 36.59 16.05 -4.66
N THR A 11 37.66 15.57 -5.28
CA THR A 11 37.70 14.23 -5.88
C THR A 11 37.57 13.14 -4.81
N THR A 12 38.23 13.26 -3.65
CA THR A 12 38.11 12.29 -2.56
C THR A 12 36.73 12.29 -1.91
N LEU A 13 36.12 13.46 -1.72
CA LEU A 13 34.75 13.58 -1.19
C LEU A 13 33.75 12.96 -2.14
N PHE A 14 33.82 13.31 -3.42
CA PHE A 14 32.95 12.74 -4.45
C PHE A 14 33.13 11.22 -4.58
N GLY A 15 34.38 10.74 -4.59
CA GLY A 15 34.69 9.32 -4.60
C GLY A 15 34.16 8.59 -3.36
N ALA A 16 34.23 9.20 -2.18
CA ALA A 16 33.68 8.63 -0.95
C ALA A 16 32.14 8.55 -1.00
N VAL A 17 31.46 9.57 -1.53
CA VAL A 17 30.00 9.51 -1.76
C VAL A 17 29.66 8.36 -2.69
N LEU A 18 30.33 8.26 -3.85
CA LEU A 18 30.11 7.16 -4.80
C LEU A 18 30.34 5.78 -4.18
N LEU A 19 31.39 5.64 -3.36
CA LEU A 19 31.68 4.39 -2.67
C LEU A 19 30.55 4.02 -1.69
N LEU A 20 30.01 5.00 -0.96
CA LEU A 20 28.90 4.80 -0.02
C LEU A 20 27.55 4.51 -0.70
N LEU A 21 27.41 4.79 -2.00
CA LEU A 21 26.23 4.34 -2.74
C LEU A 21 26.15 2.83 -2.85
N ILE A 22 27.30 2.12 -2.84
CA ILE A 22 27.34 0.65 -2.92
C ILE A 22 26.60 0.02 -1.73
N PRO A 23 26.99 0.27 -0.45
CA PRO A 23 26.28 -0.32 0.67
C PRO A 23 24.84 0.20 0.80
N ILE A 24 24.52 1.44 0.40
CA ILE A 24 23.12 1.90 0.33
C ILE A 24 22.30 1.04 -0.63
N MET A 25 22.85 0.73 -1.81
CA MET A 25 22.17 -0.11 -2.80
C MET A 25 21.94 -1.52 -2.26
N LEU A 26 22.90 -2.09 -1.54
CA LEU A 26 22.74 -3.39 -0.86
C LEU A 26 21.62 -3.34 0.20
N ILE A 27 21.54 -2.27 1.00
CA ILE A 27 20.46 -2.10 1.98
C ILE A 27 19.10 -2.03 1.28
N ARG A 28 19.00 -1.31 0.15
CA ARG A 28 17.75 -1.27 -0.63
C ARG A 28 17.34 -2.65 -1.13
N GLN A 29 18.28 -3.50 -1.54
CA GLN A 29 17.98 -4.87 -1.92
C GLN A 29 17.42 -5.68 -0.74
N VAL A 30 18.02 -5.55 0.45
CA VAL A 30 17.50 -6.20 1.66
C VAL A 30 16.10 -5.70 2.02
N ILE A 31 15.82 -4.40 1.88
CA ILE A 31 14.47 -3.85 2.14
C ILE A 31 13.45 -4.45 1.17
N VAL A 32 13.79 -4.56 -0.13
CA VAL A 32 12.91 -5.17 -1.13
C VAL A 32 12.70 -6.66 -0.82
N GLU A 33 13.76 -7.41 -0.53
CA GLU A 33 13.66 -8.83 -0.16
C GLU A 33 12.77 -9.04 1.07
N ARG A 34 12.87 -8.16 2.07
CA ARG A 34 12.01 -8.20 3.27
C ARG A 34 10.55 -7.85 2.96
N ALA A 35 10.31 -6.89 2.06
CA ALA A 35 8.97 -6.55 1.61
C ALA A 35 8.33 -7.68 0.78
N ASP A 36 9.11 -8.32 -0.08
CA ASP A 36 8.66 -9.46 -0.89
C ASP A 36 8.33 -10.65 0.01
N TYR A 37 9.21 -11.00 0.96
CA TYR A 37 8.94 -12.07 1.92
C TYR A 37 7.69 -11.79 2.78
N ARG A 38 7.42 -10.52 3.11
CA ARG A 38 6.17 -10.14 3.76
C ARG A 38 4.97 -10.46 2.86
N SER A 39 5.02 -10.12 1.58
CA SER A 39 3.97 -10.44 0.61
C SER A 39 3.72 -11.95 0.55
N ASP A 40 4.79 -12.75 0.54
CA ASP A 40 4.69 -14.22 0.56
C ASP A 40 3.99 -14.73 1.83
N VAL A 41 4.26 -14.10 2.98
CA VAL A 41 3.59 -14.44 4.24
C VAL A 41 2.11 -14.02 4.23
N GLU A 42 1.77 -12.86 3.69
CA GLU A 42 0.38 -12.43 3.51
C GLU A 42 -0.37 -13.40 2.58
N ASP A 43 0.26 -13.86 1.51
CA ASP A 43 -0.30 -14.89 0.62
C ASP A 43 -0.42 -16.26 1.31
N ALA A 44 0.51 -16.63 2.18
CA ALA A 44 0.40 -17.85 2.99
C ALA A 44 -0.77 -17.79 3.99
N ILE A 45 -1.00 -16.61 4.62
CA ILE A 45 -2.17 -16.37 5.47
C ILE A 45 -3.45 -16.48 4.64
N ARG A 46 -3.48 -15.86 3.45
CA ARG A 46 -4.59 -15.95 2.50
C ARG A 46 -4.90 -17.39 2.11
N GLN A 47 -3.86 -18.19 1.86
CA GLN A 47 -4.01 -19.60 1.51
C GLN A 47 -4.51 -20.45 2.68
N SER A 48 -4.24 -20.04 3.91
CA SER A 48 -4.65 -20.74 5.14
C SER A 48 -6.02 -20.34 5.68
N THR A 49 -6.53 -19.17 5.28
CA THR A 49 -7.85 -18.68 5.70
C THR A 49 -8.77 -18.54 4.49
N SER A 50 -8.73 -17.38 3.82
CA SER A 50 -9.49 -17.12 2.61
C SER A 50 -8.96 -15.87 1.90
N GLY A 51 -9.15 -15.84 0.58
CA GLY A 51 -8.88 -14.69 -0.29
C GLY A 51 -9.67 -13.43 0.03
N PRO A 52 -9.42 -12.37 -0.77
CA PRO A 52 -10.38 -11.31 -0.96
C PRO A 52 -11.76 -11.83 -1.34
N GLN A 53 -12.79 -11.13 -0.90
CA GLN A 53 -14.16 -11.59 -1.06
C GLN A 53 -14.96 -10.60 -1.88
N LYS A 54 -15.48 -11.09 -3.01
CA LYS A 54 -16.44 -10.37 -3.83
C LYS A 54 -17.77 -11.10 -3.83
N LEU A 55 -18.73 -10.56 -3.08
CA LEU A 55 -20.07 -11.10 -2.96
C LEU A 55 -20.94 -10.60 -4.11
N VAL A 56 -21.53 -11.54 -4.85
CA VAL A 56 -22.44 -11.27 -5.96
C VAL A 56 -23.76 -11.96 -5.70
N GLY A 57 -24.84 -11.18 -5.65
CA GLY A 57 -26.19 -11.66 -5.38
C GLY A 57 -26.74 -11.17 -4.04
N PRO A 58 -27.91 -11.68 -3.62
CA PRO A 58 -28.65 -12.80 -4.21
C PRO A 58 -29.27 -12.49 -5.59
N LEU A 59 -29.21 -13.48 -6.48
CA LEU A 59 -29.87 -13.48 -7.80
C LEU A 59 -30.72 -14.75 -7.93
N ILE A 60 -31.85 -14.70 -8.64
CA ILE A 60 -32.59 -15.93 -8.96
C ILE A 60 -32.18 -16.38 -10.37
N ALA A 61 -31.51 -17.52 -10.45
CA ALA A 61 -31.17 -18.17 -11.72
C ALA A 61 -32.33 -19.05 -12.17
N ILE A 62 -32.85 -18.78 -13.36
CA ILE A 62 -33.95 -19.50 -13.97
C ILE A 62 -33.40 -20.20 -15.22
N PRO A 63 -33.29 -21.55 -15.22
CA PRO A 63 -32.99 -22.27 -16.44
C PRO A 63 -34.13 -22.11 -17.45
N VAL A 64 -33.82 -21.59 -18.63
CA VAL A 64 -34.78 -21.35 -19.71
C VAL A 64 -34.43 -22.22 -20.90
N THR A 65 -35.42 -22.93 -21.41
CA THR A 65 -35.37 -23.65 -22.68
C THR A 65 -36.31 -22.95 -23.65
N GLU A 66 -35.77 -22.41 -24.72
CA GLU A 66 -36.54 -21.78 -25.80
C GLU A 66 -36.54 -22.67 -27.04
N LEU A 67 -37.73 -22.92 -27.58
CA LEU A 67 -37.92 -23.49 -28.91
C LEU A 67 -38.05 -22.34 -29.92
N TYR A 68 -37.16 -22.33 -30.90
CA TYR A 68 -37.19 -21.34 -31.97
C TYR A 68 -37.07 -22.01 -33.33
N THR A 69 -37.64 -21.35 -34.33
CA THR A 69 -37.75 -21.90 -35.66
C THR A 69 -36.75 -21.22 -36.58
N VAL A 70 -35.94 -22.01 -37.28
CA VAL A 70 -34.97 -21.54 -38.27
C VAL A 70 -35.39 -22.03 -39.66
N GLN A 71 -35.31 -21.14 -40.65
CA GLN A 71 -35.47 -21.48 -42.05
C GLN A 71 -34.10 -21.98 -42.57
N GLU A 72 -33.99 -23.28 -42.84
CA GLU A 72 -32.82 -23.90 -43.49
C GLU A 72 -33.30 -24.58 -44.78
N GLU A 73 -32.75 -24.19 -45.95
CA GLU A 73 -32.94 -24.86 -47.25
C GLU A 73 -34.41 -25.24 -47.57
N ASP A 74 -35.32 -24.24 -47.57
CA ASP A 74 -36.77 -24.40 -47.81
C ASP A 74 -37.53 -25.30 -46.80
N LYS A 75 -36.91 -25.57 -45.64
CA LYS A 75 -37.55 -26.30 -44.52
C LYS A 75 -37.51 -25.50 -43.23
N THR A 76 -38.66 -25.47 -42.58
CA THR A 76 -38.85 -24.95 -41.23
C THR A 76 -38.33 -25.98 -40.23
N VAL A 77 -37.18 -25.72 -39.59
CA VAL A 77 -36.57 -26.61 -38.61
C VAL A 77 -36.72 -26.02 -37.20
N GLU A 78 -37.26 -26.80 -36.26
CA GLU A 78 -37.27 -26.43 -34.85
C GLU A 78 -35.90 -26.70 -34.20
N ARG A 79 -35.35 -25.68 -33.54
CA ARG A 79 -34.12 -25.75 -32.77
C ARG A 79 -34.42 -25.42 -31.32
N LYS A 80 -33.60 -25.98 -30.42
CA LYS A 80 -33.67 -25.75 -28.98
C LYS A 80 -32.45 -24.95 -28.54
N ARG A 81 -32.66 -23.89 -27.76
CA ARG A 81 -31.59 -23.19 -27.05
C ARG A 81 -31.87 -23.23 -25.55
N SER A 82 -30.85 -23.56 -24.77
CA SER A 82 -30.90 -23.50 -23.31
C SER A 82 -29.99 -22.38 -22.82
N PHE A 83 -30.46 -21.58 -21.86
CA PHE A 83 -29.67 -20.53 -21.20
C PHE A 83 -30.19 -20.27 -19.78
N ILE A 84 -29.42 -19.55 -18.97
CA ILE A 84 -29.87 -19.08 -17.65
C ILE A 84 -30.33 -17.64 -17.78
N HIS A 85 -31.56 -17.37 -17.35
CA HIS A 85 -32.05 -16.01 -17.14
C HIS A 85 -31.85 -15.64 -15.66
N PHE A 86 -31.16 -14.53 -15.40
CA PHE A 86 -31.00 -14.00 -14.05
C PHE A 86 -32.08 -12.98 -13.74
N TRP A 87 -32.93 -13.29 -12.76
CA TRP A 87 -33.88 -12.35 -12.20
C TRP A 87 -33.22 -11.61 -11.03
N LEU A 88 -32.95 -10.32 -11.27
CA LEU A 88 -32.33 -9.41 -10.31
C LEU A 88 -33.37 -8.88 -9.32
N PRO A 89 -32.98 -8.58 -8.07
CA PRO A 89 -33.89 -7.98 -7.10
C PRO A 89 -34.23 -6.52 -7.45
N GLU A 90 -35.42 -6.07 -7.05
CA GLU A 90 -35.82 -4.66 -7.13
C GLU A 90 -35.09 -3.85 -6.04
N SER A 91 -35.02 -4.38 -4.82
CA SER A 91 -34.25 -3.83 -3.70
C SER A 91 -33.27 -4.86 -3.13
N LEU A 92 -32.05 -4.42 -2.82
CA LEU A 92 -31.05 -5.19 -2.08
C LEU A 92 -30.51 -4.36 -0.92
N MET A 93 -30.70 -4.83 0.31
CA MET A 93 -30.14 -4.23 1.51
C MET A 93 -29.14 -5.19 2.13
N VAL A 94 -27.92 -4.71 2.37
CA VAL A 94 -26.83 -5.48 2.98
C VAL A 94 -26.36 -4.77 4.25
N ASP A 95 -26.53 -5.43 5.39
CA ASP A 95 -26.00 -4.96 6.67
C ASP A 95 -24.85 -5.87 7.10
N GLY A 96 -23.70 -5.28 7.39
CA GLY A 96 -22.49 -5.99 7.77
C GLY A 96 -21.88 -5.51 9.08
N ASN A 97 -21.44 -6.45 9.91
CA ASN A 97 -20.58 -6.20 11.05
C ASN A 97 -19.26 -6.96 10.88
N GLN A 98 -18.17 -6.25 10.64
CA GLN A 98 -16.86 -6.79 10.30
C GLN A 98 -15.88 -6.66 11.48
N ASN A 99 -15.49 -7.80 12.04
CA ASN A 99 -14.41 -7.88 13.02
C ASN A 99 -13.09 -8.24 12.32
N VAL A 100 -12.11 -7.35 12.41
CA VAL A 100 -10.74 -7.54 11.91
C VAL A 100 -9.85 -8.02 13.04
N GLU A 101 -9.12 -9.10 12.77
CA GLU A 101 -8.12 -9.69 13.65
C GLU A 101 -6.75 -9.69 12.98
N GLU A 102 -5.72 -9.39 13.76
CA GLU A 102 -4.34 -9.55 13.33
C GLU A 102 -3.90 -11.02 13.44
N ARG A 103 -3.31 -11.54 12.37
CA ARG A 103 -2.67 -12.86 12.34
C ARG A 103 -1.18 -12.68 12.13
N LYS A 104 -0.39 -13.23 13.06
CA LYS A 104 1.07 -13.13 13.04
C LYS A 104 1.70 -14.43 12.56
N ILE A 105 2.64 -14.32 11.62
CA ILE A 105 3.54 -15.40 11.22
C ILE A 105 4.96 -14.87 11.37
N GLY A 106 5.67 -15.31 12.41
CA GLY A 106 6.97 -14.76 12.78
C GLY A 106 6.84 -13.28 13.19
N ILE A 107 7.57 -12.41 12.48
CA ILE A 107 7.54 -10.95 12.67
C ILE A 107 6.50 -10.24 11.79
N TYR A 108 5.89 -10.95 10.83
CA TYR A 108 4.95 -10.38 9.89
C TYR A 108 3.52 -10.51 10.41
N THR A 109 2.69 -9.51 10.12
CA THR A 109 1.31 -9.43 10.56
C THR A 109 0.41 -9.18 9.35
N GLY A 110 -0.53 -10.09 9.11
CA GLY A 110 -1.62 -9.90 8.15
C GLY A 110 -2.95 -9.65 8.85
N GLN A 111 -3.89 -9.03 8.15
CA GLN A 111 -5.24 -8.81 8.66
C GLN A 111 -6.19 -9.87 8.08
N VAL A 112 -6.85 -10.60 8.96
CA VAL A 112 -7.97 -11.47 8.62
C VAL A 112 -9.23 -10.82 9.17
N TRP A 113 -10.29 -10.77 8.38
CA TRP A 113 -11.55 -10.22 8.81
C TRP A 113 -12.65 -11.27 8.77
N HIS A 114 -13.60 -11.13 9.68
CA HIS A 114 -14.79 -11.95 9.83
C HIS A 114 -16.01 -11.02 9.83
N SER A 115 -16.90 -11.18 8.87
CA SER A 115 -18.07 -10.33 8.68
C SER A 115 -19.35 -11.13 8.86
N ASP A 116 -20.19 -10.71 9.79
CA ASP A 116 -21.58 -11.15 9.87
C ASP A 116 -22.40 -10.30 8.89
N LEU A 117 -22.89 -10.90 7.80
CA LEU A 117 -23.65 -10.21 6.77
C LEU A 117 -25.11 -10.64 6.82
N THR A 118 -26.02 -9.67 6.80
CA THR A 118 -27.46 -9.87 6.61
C THR A 118 -27.85 -9.29 5.27
N LEU A 119 -28.47 -10.10 4.42
CA LEU A 119 -28.94 -9.68 3.10
C LEU A 119 -30.45 -9.80 3.06
N LYS A 120 -31.11 -8.72 2.61
CA LYS A 120 -32.53 -8.67 2.35
C LYS A 120 -32.75 -8.27 0.90
N ALA A 121 -33.48 -9.08 0.16
CA ALA A 121 -33.72 -8.84 -1.25
C ALA A 121 -35.20 -9.04 -1.58
N ASP A 122 -35.78 -8.09 -2.30
CA ASP A 122 -37.16 -8.18 -2.78
C ASP A 122 -37.17 -8.31 -4.30
N PHE A 123 -37.90 -9.29 -4.82
CA PHE A 123 -38.00 -9.60 -6.24
C PHE A 123 -39.42 -9.34 -6.73
N ASP A 124 -39.56 -8.47 -7.73
CA ASP A 124 -40.84 -8.11 -8.35
C ASP A 124 -41.14 -9.02 -9.54
N VAL A 125 -42.25 -9.76 -9.45
CA VAL A 125 -42.66 -10.78 -10.43
C VAL A 125 -43.04 -10.18 -11.79
N SER A 126 -43.42 -8.90 -11.84
CA SER A 126 -43.74 -8.20 -13.09
C SER A 126 -42.55 -8.12 -14.05
N ARG A 127 -41.33 -8.30 -13.55
CA ARG A 127 -40.11 -8.36 -14.36
C ARG A 127 -39.99 -9.62 -15.21
N LEU A 128 -40.74 -10.67 -14.87
CA LEU A 128 -40.72 -11.92 -15.60
C LEU A 128 -41.71 -11.94 -16.79
N SER A 129 -42.48 -10.87 -16.99
CA SER A 129 -43.47 -10.79 -18.08
C SER A 129 -42.86 -10.95 -19.47
N GLU A 130 -41.59 -10.60 -19.66
CA GLU A 130 -40.87 -10.80 -20.93
C GLU A 130 -40.65 -12.29 -21.26
N LEU A 131 -40.70 -13.16 -20.25
CA LEU A 131 -40.53 -14.61 -20.41
C LEU A 131 -41.86 -15.35 -20.59
N ASP A 132 -43.00 -14.65 -20.61
CA ASP A 132 -44.32 -15.25 -20.76
C ASP A 132 -44.65 -15.56 -22.24
N ALA A 133 -43.82 -16.39 -22.85
CA ALA A 133 -43.96 -16.83 -24.24
C ALA A 133 -44.28 -18.33 -24.32
N PRO A 134 -45.18 -18.77 -25.23
CA PRO A 134 -45.64 -20.16 -25.30
C PRO A 134 -44.56 -21.16 -25.74
N ASN A 135 -43.46 -20.67 -26.33
CA ASN A 135 -42.32 -21.46 -26.79
C ASN A 135 -41.21 -21.61 -25.72
N ILE A 136 -41.43 -21.10 -24.50
CA ILE A 136 -40.48 -21.14 -23.40
C ILE A 136 -40.89 -22.20 -22.38
N THR A 137 -39.95 -23.08 -22.04
CA THR A 137 -40.04 -24.02 -20.92
C THR A 137 -39.06 -23.63 -19.83
N PHE A 138 -39.54 -23.51 -18.60
CA PHE A 138 -38.70 -23.22 -17.44
C PHE A 138 -38.22 -24.50 -16.75
N GLY A 139 -36.96 -24.52 -16.34
CA GLY A 139 -36.43 -25.48 -15.38
C GLY A 139 -36.74 -25.08 -13.95
N LYS A 140 -36.11 -25.78 -13.00
CA LYS A 140 -36.24 -25.48 -11.57
C LYS A 140 -35.37 -24.25 -11.24
N PRO A 141 -35.95 -23.13 -10.78
CA PRO A 141 -35.15 -21.97 -10.43
C PRO A 141 -34.46 -22.15 -9.07
N PHE A 142 -33.37 -21.42 -8.87
CA PHE A 142 -32.61 -21.44 -7.64
C PHE A 142 -31.98 -20.06 -7.39
N ILE A 143 -31.83 -19.68 -6.13
CA ILE A 143 -31.10 -18.47 -5.76
C ILE A 143 -29.61 -18.78 -5.82
N VAL A 144 -28.82 -17.86 -6.35
CA VAL A 144 -27.37 -17.94 -6.48
C VAL A 144 -26.72 -16.79 -5.74
N ILE A 145 -25.68 -17.12 -4.99
CA ILE A 145 -24.80 -16.16 -4.34
C ILE A 145 -23.37 -16.60 -4.60
N SER A 146 -22.60 -15.75 -5.27
CA SER A 146 -21.17 -15.95 -5.46
C SER A 146 -20.38 -15.24 -4.39
N VAL A 147 -19.22 -15.80 -4.07
CA VAL A 147 -18.18 -15.16 -3.28
C VAL A 147 -16.84 -15.27 -4.01
N GLY A 148 -15.81 -14.54 -3.54
CA GLY A 148 -14.48 -14.61 -4.15
C GLY A 148 -13.77 -15.94 -3.84
N ASP A 149 -13.94 -16.45 -2.62
CA ASP A 149 -13.34 -17.72 -2.18
C ASP A 149 -14.29 -18.42 -1.20
N ALA A 150 -14.82 -19.59 -1.58
CA ALA A 150 -15.83 -20.29 -0.79
C ALA A 150 -15.31 -20.77 0.57
N ARG A 151 -13.98 -20.87 0.77
CA ARG A 151 -13.39 -21.22 2.07
C ARG A 151 -13.68 -20.17 3.14
N GLY A 152 -13.97 -18.93 2.71
CA GLY A 152 -14.40 -17.85 3.59
C GLY A 152 -15.84 -17.98 4.08
N ILE A 153 -16.66 -18.82 3.46
CA ILE A 153 -18.05 -19.01 3.87
C ILE A 153 -18.07 -19.81 5.17
N GLY A 154 -18.48 -19.16 6.24
CA GLY A 154 -18.69 -19.76 7.55
C GLY A 154 -20.10 -20.33 7.69
N VAL A 155 -20.71 -20.09 8.86
CA VAL A 155 -22.10 -20.48 9.12
C VAL A 155 -23.03 -19.65 8.24
N VAL A 156 -23.91 -20.33 7.51
CA VAL A 156 -25.05 -19.70 6.83
C VAL A 156 -26.32 -20.09 7.57
N LYS A 157 -27.05 -19.11 8.11
CA LYS A 157 -28.36 -19.37 8.71
C LYS A 157 -29.33 -19.75 7.60
N ALA A 158 -30.26 -20.66 7.90
CA ALA A 158 -31.25 -21.12 6.93
C ALA A 158 -31.94 -19.89 6.29
N PRO A 159 -31.78 -19.69 4.97
CA PRO A 159 -32.38 -18.56 4.28
C PRO A 159 -33.90 -18.71 4.27
N GLU A 160 -34.60 -17.60 4.44
CA GLU A 160 -36.06 -17.57 4.42
C GLU A 160 -36.55 -16.87 3.16
N VAL A 161 -37.42 -17.55 2.41
CA VAL A 161 -38.15 -16.94 1.28
C VAL A 161 -39.61 -16.85 1.65
N ASN A 162 -40.17 -15.63 1.68
CA ASN A 162 -41.54 -15.37 2.12
C ASN A 162 -41.87 -16.01 3.48
N GLY A 163 -40.89 -16.04 4.40
CA GLY A 163 -41.01 -16.63 5.74
C GLY A 163 -40.89 -18.16 5.81
N THR A 164 -40.63 -18.83 4.68
CA THR A 164 -40.37 -20.28 4.64
C THR A 164 -38.87 -20.52 4.59
N ALA A 165 -38.34 -21.26 5.57
CA ALA A 165 -36.93 -21.65 5.60
C ALA A 165 -36.61 -22.65 4.47
N LEU A 166 -35.54 -22.38 3.72
CA LEU A 166 -35.05 -23.21 2.62
C LEU A 166 -33.70 -23.85 2.96
N THR A 167 -33.39 -24.94 2.27
CA THR A 167 -32.08 -25.61 2.38
C THR A 167 -31.07 -24.93 1.46
N ILE A 168 -29.88 -24.69 1.99
CA ILE A 168 -28.75 -24.15 1.24
C ILE A 168 -27.81 -25.27 0.83
N GLU A 169 -27.31 -25.19 -0.39
CA GLU A 169 -26.40 -26.15 -0.99
C GLU A 169 -25.09 -25.47 -1.42
N PRO A 170 -23.94 -26.14 -1.32
CA PRO A 170 -22.64 -25.58 -1.69
C PRO A 170 -22.49 -25.40 -3.21
N GLY A 171 -21.69 -24.41 -3.60
CA GLY A 171 -21.46 -24.05 -5.00
C GLY A 171 -22.56 -23.15 -5.56
N THR A 172 -22.30 -22.50 -6.70
CA THR A 172 -23.25 -21.56 -7.32
C THR A 172 -24.42 -22.24 -8.04
N GLY A 173 -24.39 -23.57 -8.23
CA GLY A 173 -25.40 -24.31 -8.99
C GLY A 173 -25.41 -24.05 -10.50
N LEU A 174 -24.57 -23.14 -11.01
CA LEU A 174 -24.43 -22.86 -12.43
C LEU A 174 -23.52 -23.89 -13.12
N GLU A 175 -23.78 -24.19 -14.40
CA GLU A 175 -22.99 -25.16 -15.17
C GLU A 175 -21.51 -24.77 -15.30
N GLN A 176 -21.21 -23.48 -15.33
CA GLN A 176 -19.85 -22.96 -15.40
C GLN A 176 -19.10 -23.03 -14.06
N GLY A 177 -19.78 -23.47 -12.99
CA GLY A 177 -19.26 -23.49 -11.64
C GLY A 177 -19.21 -22.11 -11.02
N GLY A 178 -18.32 -21.96 -10.04
CA GLY A 178 -18.16 -20.74 -9.25
C GLY A 178 -18.08 -21.04 -7.76
N GLN A 179 -17.47 -20.12 -7.02
CA GLN A 179 -17.36 -20.18 -5.57
C GLN A 179 -18.58 -19.50 -4.96
N GLY A 180 -19.30 -20.19 -4.08
CA GLY A 180 -20.55 -19.64 -3.55
C GLY A 180 -21.48 -20.70 -2.98
N VAL A 181 -22.76 -20.32 -2.92
CA VAL A 181 -23.88 -21.15 -2.46
C VAL A 181 -25.07 -20.97 -3.38
N HIS A 182 -25.93 -21.98 -3.42
CA HIS A 182 -27.21 -21.91 -4.09
C HIS A 182 -28.33 -22.45 -3.21
N ILE A 183 -29.54 -21.97 -3.46
CA ILE A 183 -30.72 -22.33 -2.67
C ILE A 183 -31.80 -22.74 -3.69
N PRO A 184 -32.10 -24.05 -3.82
CA PRO A 184 -33.18 -24.51 -4.68
C PRO A 184 -34.51 -23.89 -4.24
N LEU A 185 -35.25 -23.27 -5.17
CA LEU A 185 -36.59 -22.80 -4.86
C LEU A 185 -37.58 -23.97 -4.86
N PRO A 186 -38.53 -23.99 -3.91
CA PRO A 186 -39.51 -25.07 -3.81
C PRO A 186 -40.39 -25.13 -5.07
N GLU A 187 -40.87 -26.34 -5.38
CA GLU A 187 -41.80 -26.55 -6.49
C GLU A 187 -43.10 -25.78 -6.21
N GLY A 188 -43.41 -24.81 -7.06
CA GLY A 188 -44.53 -23.89 -6.89
C GLY A 188 -44.55 -22.82 -7.98
N ASP A 189 -45.60 -22.02 -8.02
CA ASP A 189 -45.76 -20.99 -9.05
C ASP A 189 -45.07 -19.69 -8.61
N TRP A 190 -43.73 -19.72 -8.58
CA TRP A 190 -42.85 -18.58 -8.28
C TRP A 190 -43.08 -17.37 -9.21
N ARG A 191 -43.84 -17.56 -10.30
CA ARG A 191 -44.28 -16.54 -11.26
C ARG A 191 -45.59 -15.84 -10.88
N LYS A 192 -46.23 -16.19 -9.75
CA LYS A 192 -47.51 -15.60 -9.32
C LYS A 192 -47.40 -14.58 -8.20
N GLN A 193 -46.24 -14.47 -7.56
CA GLN A 193 -46.07 -13.61 -6.39
C GLN A 193 -44.65 -13.06 -6.32
N ASN A 194 -44.53 -11.90 -5.67
CA ASN A 194 -43.22 -11.36 -5.32
C ASN A 194 -42.53 -12.28 -4.31
N LEU A 195 -41.20 -12.29 -4.36
CA LEU A 195 -40.37 -13.08 -3.45
C LEU A 195 -39.54 -12.14 -2.58
N GLN A 196 -39.59 -12.34 -1.27
CA GLN A 196 -38.75 -11.68 -0.30
C GLN A 196 -37.78 -12.69 0.29
N LEU A 197 -36.49 -12.45 0.10
CA LEU A 197 -35.41 -13.25 0.65
C LEU A 197 -34.80 -12.54 1.85
N ASN A 198 -34.73 -13.24 2.98
CA ASN A 198 -33.95 -12.85 4.15
C ASN A 198 -32.89 -13.91 4.42
N MET A 199 -31.63 -13.50 4.49
CA MET A 199 -30.54 -14.42 4.78
C MET A 199 -29.47 -13.78 5.65
N ALA A 200 -28.78 -14.61 6.42
CA ALA A 200 -27.61 -14.20 7.18
C ALA A 200 -26.48 -15.19 6.96
N LEU A 201 -25.29 -14.69 6.63
CA LEU A 201 -24.12 -15.48 6.35
C LEU A 201 -22.88 -14.88 7.00
N ASN A 202 -22.02 -15.74 7.53
CA ASN A 202 -20.72 -15.35 8.02
C ASN A 202 -19.72 -15.48 6.87
N LEU A 203 -19.05 -14.38 6.53
CA LEU A 203 -18.04 -14.35 5.48
C LEU A 203 -16.71 -13.91 6.07
N SER A 204 -15.66 -14.68 5.80
CA SER A 204 -14.30 -14.38 6.24
C SER A 204 -13.40 -14.18 5.04
N GLY A 205 -12.40 -13.31 5.18
CA GLY A 205 -11.49 -13.01 4.09
C GLY A 205 -10.25 -12.25 4.53
N THR A 206 -9.43 -11.91 3.54
CA THR A 206 -8.26 -11.06 3.69
C THR A 206 -8.31 -9.96 2.62
N GLY A 207 -7.70 -8.80 2.85
CA GLY A 207 -7.73 -7.71 1.87
C GLY A 207 -9.11 -7.06 1.77
N ASP A 208 -9.72 -7.09 0.58
CA ASP A 208 -11.00 -6.42 0.31
C ASP A 208 -12.25 -7.27 0.57
N LEU A 209 -13.27 -6.59 1.09
CA LEU A 209 -14.66 -7.01 1.04
C LEU A 209 -15.37 -6.14 0.00
N SER A 210 -15.89 -6.79 -1.03
CA SER A 210 -16.59 -6.18 -2.15
C SER A 210 -18.00 -6.77 -2.27
N VAL A 211 -19.03 -5.95 -2.43
CA VAL A 211 -20.43 -6.38 -2.61
C VAL A 211 -20.99 -5.74 -3.87
N VAL A 212 -21.44 -6.56 -4.82
CA VAL A 212 -22.05 -6.08 -6.06
C VAL A 212 -23.48 -5.61 -5.78
N PRO A 213 -23.84 -4.35 -6.11
CA PRO A 213 -25.18 -3.80 -5.91
C PRO A 213 -26.15 -4.36 -6.96
N ALA A 214 -26.52 -5.63 -6.82
CA ALA A 214 -27.31 -6.37 -7.79
C ALA A 214 -28.78 -5.91 -7.89
N GLY A 215 -29.28 -5.15 -6.91
CA GLY A 215 -30.65 -4.63 -6.92
C GLY A 215 -30.80 -3.37 -7.75
N ARG A 216 -32.02 -3.07 -8.23
CA ARG A 216 -32.28 -1.77 -8.87
C ARG A 216 -32.05 -0.59 -7.93
N ASN A 217 -32.33 -0.81 -6.65
CA ASN A 217 -31.87 0.00 -5.55
C ASN A 217 -31.04 -0.90 -4.63
N SER A 218 -29.80 -0.53 -4.36
CA SER A 218 -28.94 -1.29 -3.46
C SER A 218 -28.33 -0.40 -2.40
N GLU A 219 -28.41 -0.83 -1.16
CA GLU A 219 -27.83 -0.15 -0.01
C GLU A 219 -26.95 -1.12 0.77
N MET A 220 -25.79 -0.64 1.21
CA MET A 220 -24.89 -1.40 2.07
C MET A 220 -24.48 -0.54 3.26
N THR A 221 -24.66 -1.08 4.46
CA THR A 221 -24.09 -0.52 5.69
C THR A 221 -23.06 -1.49 6.23
N LEU A 222 -21.85 -1.01 6.49
CA LEU A 222 -20.79 -1.80 7.10
C LEU A 222 -20.23 -1.07 8.31
N THR A 223 -20.17 -1.79 9.43
CA THR A 223 -19.49 -1.36 10.65
C THR A 223 -18.29 -2.26 10.88
N SER A 224 -17.14 -1.71 11.26
CA SER A 224 -15.94 -2.48 11.59
C SER A 224 -15.17 -1.89 12.76
N ASN A 225 -14.44 -2.74 13.48
CA ASN A 225 -13.48 -2.35 14.53
C ASN A 225 -12.13 -1.84 13.99
N TRP A 226 -11.92 -1.84 12.66
CA TRP A 226 -10.63 -1.44 12.07
C TRP A 226 -10.53 0.08 11.86
N PRO A 227 -9.49 0.77 12.35
CA PRO A 227 -9.40 2.23 12.27
C PRO A 227 -8.86 2.77 10.93
N HIS A 228 -8.38 1.91 10.05
CA HIS A 228 -7.73 2.31 8.80
C HIS A 228 -8.39 1.66 7.58
N PRO A 229 -9.67 1.97 7.27
CA PRO A 229 -10.29 1.51 6.05
C PRO A 229 -9.72 2.21 4.82
N SER A 230 -9.61 1.48 3.72
CA SER A 230 -9.37 2.06 2.41
C SER A 230 -10.61 1.90 1.55
N PHE A 231 -11.28 3.03 1.32
CA PHE A 231 -12.45 3.10 0.42
C PHE A 231 -11.95 3.31 -1.01
N LEU A 232 -11.90 2.22 -1.78
CA LEU A 232 -11.49 2.19 -3.18
C LEU A 232 -12.57 1.47 -3.99
N GLY A 233 -12.60 1.68 -5.31
CA GLY A 233 -13.51 0.98 -6.22
C GLY A 233 -14.49 1.91 -6.94
N ASP A 234 -15.50 1.30 -7.55
CA ASP A 234 -16.44 1.97 -8.47
C ASP A 234 -17.45 2.88 -7.75
N PHE A 235 -17.69 2.62 -6.46
CA PHE A 235 -18.63 3.37 -5.63
C PHE A 235 -18.01 3.74 -4.28
N LEU A 236 -17.83 5.04 -4.05
CA LEU A 236 -17.44 5.55 -2.73
C LEU A 236 -18.63 5.59 -1.78
N PRO A 237 -18.42 5.45 -0.45
CA PRO A 237 -19.49 5.57 0.52
C PRO A 237 -20.16 6.96 0.44
N ALA A 238 -21.49 6.99 0.47
CA ALA A 238 -22.26 8.23 0.57
C ALA A 238 -22.09 8.90 1.94
N LYS A 239 -21.93 8.09 3.00
CA LYS A 239 -21.59 8.55 4.36
C LYS A 239 -20.51 7.65 4.94
N ARG A 240 -19.56 8.23 5.67
CA ARG A 240 -18.53 7.50 6.40
C ARG A 240 -18.11 8.23 7.66
N GLU A 241 -17.89 7.47 8.73
CA GLU A 241 -17.28 7.91 9.98
C GLU A 241 -16.12 6.97 10.28
N VAL A 242 -14.94 7.54 10.56
CA VAL A 242 -13.72 6.77 10.87
C VAL A 242 -13.14 7.33 12.15
N SER A 243 -12.84 6.45 13.10
CA SER A 243 -12.24 6.77 14.40
C SER A 243 -11.15 5.76 14.75
N GLU A 244 -10.42 6.00 15.85
CA GLU A 244 -9.42 5.05 16.34
C GLU A 244 -10.02 3.69 16.78
N SER A 245 -11.33 3.64 17.05
CA SER A 245 -12.03 2.41 17.44
C SER A 245 -12.62 1.63 16.26
N GLY A 246 -12.59 2.17 15.04
CA GLY A 246 -13.22 1.54 13.88
C GLY A 246 -13.77 2.49 12.83
N PHE A 247 -14.61 1.96 11.95
CA PHE A 247 -15.35 2.76 10.98
C PHE A 247 -16.80 2.30 10.83
N GLN A 248 -17.65 3.23 10.37
CA GLN A 248 -18.97 2.93 9.83
C GLN A 248 -19.10 3.61 8.46
N ALA A 249 -19.58 2.87 7.47
CA ALA A 249 -19.75 3.37 6.12
C ALA A 249 -21.08 2.91 5.51
N GLN A 250 -21.68 3.79 4.71
CA GLN A 250 -22.94 3.55 4.00
C GLN A 250 -22.76 3.85 2.52
N TRP A 251 -23.08 2.87 1.69
CA TRP A 251 -23.13 2.98 0.24
C TRP A 251 -24.57 2.89 -0.26
N GLN A 252 -24.82 3.54 -1.38
CA GLN A 252 -26.06 3.45 -2.10
C GLN A 252 -25.76 3.44 -3.59
N SER A 253 -26.51 2.64 -4.35
CA SER A 253 -26.46 2.61 -5.80
C SER A 253 -27.86 2.43 -6.37
N SER A 254 -28.03 2.88 -7.59
CA SER A 254 -29.23 2.64 -8.38
C SER A 254 -28.85 1.98 -9.70
N TRP A 255 -29.82 1.32 -10.32
CA TRP A 255 -29.65 0.60 -11.58
C TRP A 255 -29.08 1.47 -12.72
N PHE A 256 -29.28 2.79 -12.67
CA PHE A 256 -28.70 3.74 -13.64
C PHE A 256 -27.18 3.82 -13.55
N ALA A 257 -26.60 3.51 -12.39
CA ALA A 257 -25.18 3.69 -12.12
C ALA A 257 -24.34 2.43 -12.40
N ASN A 258 -24.94 1.24 -12.45
CA ASN A 258 -24.21 -0.03 -12.50
C ASN A 258 -24.38 -0.81 -13.82
N ASN A 259 -25.39 -0.49 -14.64
CA ASN A 259 -25.75 -1.17 -15.90
C ASN A 259 -25.73 -2.71 -15.83
N LEU A 260 -26.04 -3.28 -14.66
CA LEU A 260 -25.92 -4.73 -14.42
C LEU A 260 -26.95 -5.53 -15.23
N GLY A 261 -28.14 -4.97 -15.47
CA GLY A 261 -29.20 -5.64 -16.24
C GLY A 261 -28.75 -6.04 -17.66
N GLU A 262 -28.07 -5.14 -18.38
CA GLU A 262 -27.54 -5.44 -19.73
C GLU A 262 -26.43 -6.50 -19.67
N ARG A 263 -25.56 -6.43 -18.65
CA ARG A 263 -24.48 -7.40 -18.47
C ARG A 263 -25.01 -8.81 -18.19
N PHE A 264 -26.00 -8.95 -17.30
CA PHE A 264 -26.65 -10.23 -17.02
C PHE A 264 -27.50 -10.73 -18.19
N ALA A 265 -28.13 -9.84 -18.97
CA ALA A 265 -28.93 -10.20 -20.14
C ALA A 265 -28.08 -10.72 -21.32
N SER A 266 -26.85 -10.22 -21.47
CA SER A 266 -25.97 -10.60 -22.59
C SER A 266 -25.58 -12.08 -22.60
N GLY A 267 -25.70 -12.78 -21.47
CA GLY A 267 -25.44 -14.23 -21.32
C GLY A 267 -24.00 -14.68 -21.60
N ASN A 268 -23.13 -13.76 -22.03
CA ASN A 268 -21.75 -14.01 -22.45
C ASN A 268 -20.71 -13.51 -21.43
N ASP A 269 -21.12 -12.65 -20.48
CA ASP A 269 -20.19 -12.01 -19.56
C ASP A 269 -20.04 -12.86 -18.29
N THR A 270 -19.11 -13.82 -18.35
CA THR A 270 -18.78 -14.77 -17.28
C THR A 270 -17.83 -14.16 -16.22
N GLY A 271 -17.40 -12.92 -16.42
CA GLY A 271 -16.50 -12.20 -15.53
C GLY A 271 -17.23 -11.50 -14.39
N TRP A 272 -17.91 -12.25 -13.49
CA TRP A 272 -18.55 -11.68 -12.30
C TRP A 272 -17.56 -10.88 -11.43
N GLU A 273 -16.28 -11.22 -11.52
CA GLU A 273 -15.17 -10.52 -10.89
C GLU A 273 -15.00 -9.07 -11.38
N ASN A 274 -15.52 -8.72 -12.56
CA ASN A 274 -15.41 -7.38 -13.15
C ASN A 274 -16.64 -6.50 -12.90
N PHE A 275 -17.65 -6.98 -12.17
CA PHE A 275 -18.82 -6.17 -11.87
C PHE A 275 -18.49 -5.03 -10.91
N PRO A 276 -19.06 -3.84 -11.12
CA PRO A 276 -18.82 -2.73 -10.22
C PRO A 276 -19.37 -3.04 -8.82
N ALA A 277 -18.64 -2.67 -7.77
CA ALA A 277 -18.96 -3.09 -6.40
C ALA A 277 -18.79 -1.99 -5.36
N PHE A 278 -19.54 -2.12 -4.25
CA PHE A 278 -19.23 -1.44 -3.00
C PHE A 278 -18.01 -2.14 -2.39
N SER A 279 -16.90 -1.43 -2.24
CA SER A 279 -15.65 -2.04 -1.83
C SER A 279 -15.00 -1.29 -0.67
N VAL A 280 -14.47 -2.06 0.26
CA VAL A 280 -13.59 -1.57 1.33
C VAL A 280 -12.45 -2.55 1.51
N ALA A 281 -11.23 -2.01 1.56
CA ALA A 281 -10.04 -2.79 1.85
C ALA A 281 -9.60 -2.56 3.29
N VAL A 282 -9.27 -3.67 3.97
CA VAL A 282 -8.60 -3.64 5.26
C VAL A 282 -7.12 -3.43 4.99
N THR A 283 -6.70 -2.17 4.95
CA THR A 283 -5.29 -1.83 4.73
C THR A 283 -4.48 -2.02 6.00
N THR A 284 -3.31 -2.62 5.87
CA THR A 284 -2.29 -2.59 6.91
C THR A 284 -1.80 -1.14 7.09
N PRO A 285 -1.53 -0.67 8.32
CA PRO A 285 -0.98 0.66 8.55
C PRO A 285 0.33 0.86 7.78
N ALA A 286 0.63 2.13 7.45
CA ALA A 286 1.76 2.55 6.61
C ALA A 286 2.96 1.61 6.70
N ASP A 287 3.23 0.93 5.59
CA ASP A 287 4.21 -0.15 5.55
C ASP A 287 5.60 0.38 5.92
N GLN A 288 6.14 -0.12 7.03
CA GLN A 288 7.47 0.24 7.52
C GLN A 288 8.54 0.02 6.44
N TYR A 289 8.37 -0.95 5.54
CA TYR A 289 9.28 -1.19 4.43
C TYR A 289 9.21 -0.08 3.38
N GLN A 290 8.00 0.42 3.06
CA GLN A 290 7.85 1.58 2.18
C GLN A 290 8.46 2.85 2.79
N LEU A 291 8.23 3.10 4.08
CA LEU A 291 8.84 4.25 4.77
C LEU A 291 10.37 4.13 4.82
N THR A 292 10.90 2.92 5.03
CA THR A 292 12.35 2.67 5.04
C THR A 292 12.98 2.75 3.65
N ASP A 293 12.31 2.30 2.58
CA ASP A 293 12.78 2.52 1.20
C ASP A 293 12.77 4.00 0.84
N ARG A 294 11.71 4.75 1.20
CA ARG A 294 11.67 6.22 1.04
C ARG A 294 12.81 6.88 1.81
N ALA A 295 13.05 6.50 3.07
CA ALA A 295 14.15 7.03 3.87
C ALA A 295 15.51 6.78 3.22
N THR A 296 15.72 5.58 2.68
CA THR A 296 16.98 5.19 2.04
C THR A 296 17.19 5.92 0.70
N LYS A 297 16.12 6.21 -0.06
CA LYS A 297 16.21 7.08 -1.25
C LYS A 297 16.71 8.48 -0.91
N TYR A 298 16.36 9.00 0.27
CA TYR A 298 16.86 10.28 0.75
C TYR A 298 18.24 10.22 1.43
N ALA A 299 18.84 9.03 1.60
CA ALA A 299 20.17 8.88 2.19
C ALA A 299 21.25 9.67 1.46
N ILE A 300 21.14 9.79 0.14
CA ILE A 300 22.09 10.57 -0.66
C ILE A 300 22.09 12.05 -0.28
N LEU A 301 20.92 12.61 0.05
CA LEU A 301 20.77 13.99 0.50
C LEU A 301 21.47 14.18 1.85
N LEU A 302 21.21 13.28 2.80
CA LEU A 302 21.80 13.29 4.14
C LEU A 302 23.34 13.21 4.06
N ILE A 303 23.87 12.26 3.28
CA ILE A 303 25.31 12.09 3.10
C ILE A 303 25.93 13.31 2.43
N ALA A 304 25.32 13.81 1.35
CA ALA A 304 25.82 14.97 0.63
C ALA A 304 25.88 16.22 1.53
N LEU A 305 24.81 16.50 2.28
CA LEU A 305 24.74 17.65 3.17
C LEU A 305 25.73 17.52 4.34
N THR A 306 25.89 16.32 4.88
CA THR A 306 26.85 16.05 5.97
C THR A 306 28.29 16.24 5.50
N PHE A 307 28.65 15.70 4.32
CA PHE A 307 29.99 15.85 3.75
C PHE A 307 30.28 17.29 3.36
N MET A 308 29.27 18.00 2.87
CA MET A 308 29.31 19.42 2.58
C MET A 308 29.54 20.25 3.85
N ALA A 309 28.87 19.92 4.95
CA ALA A 309 29.10 20.57 6.25
C ALA A 309 30.53 20.36 6.74
N PHE A 310 31.09 19.14 6.63
CA PHE A 310 32.50 18.89 6.93
C PHE A 310 33.44 19.67 6.03
N PHE A 311 33.14 19.78 4.73
CA PHE A 311 33.96 20.55 3.79
C PHE A 311 34.01 22.04 4.17
N VAL A 312 32.86 22.64 4.49
CA VAL A 312 32.79 24.03 4.95
C VAL A 312 33.52 24.19 6.28
N PHE A 313 33.31 23.27 7.24
CA PHE A 313 34.01 23.29 8.53
C PHE A 313 35.53 23.19 8.36
N GLU A 314 36.02 22.28 7.52
CA GLU A 314 37.44 22.11 7.21
C GLU A 314 38.04 23.40 6.61
N THR A 315 37.27 24.06 5.74
CA THR A 315 37.68 25.30 5.07
C THR A 315 37.75 26.47 6.05
N LEU A 316 36.79 26.58 6.99
CA LEU A 316 36.74 27.65 7.98
C LEU A 316 37.74 27.47 9.13
N THR A 317 38.00 26.23 9.56
CA THR A 317 38.85 25.94 10.73
C THR A 317 40.30 25.61 10.38
N ALA A 318 40.62 25.45 9.08
CA ALA A 318 41.92 25.04 8.56
C ALA A 318 42.47 23.72 9.14
N GLN A 319 41.65 22.94 9.86
CA GLN A 319 41.99 21.62 10.35
C GLN A 319 41.83 20.61 9.21
N ARG A 320 42.90 19.88 8.87
CA ARG A 320 42.82 18.86 7.80
C ARG A 320 42.23 17.57 8.33
N LEU A 321 41.09 17.17 7.78
CA LEU A 321 40.48 15.87 8.06
C LEU A 321 41.04 14.82 7.09
N HIS A 322 41.32 13.63 7.61
CA HIS A 322 41.81 12.53 6.78
C HIS A 322 40.64 11.90 6.00
N PRO A 323 40.80 11.48 4.74
CA PRO A 323 39.73 10.87 3.93
C PRO A 323 39.00 9.70 4.63
N MET A 324 39.73 8.88 5.40
CA MET A 324 39.14 7.79 6.18
C MET A 324 38.10 8.27 7.21
N GLN A 325 38.22 9.49 7.74
CA GLN A 325 37.26 10.04 8.71
C GLN A 325 35.93 10.35 8.03
N TYR A 326 35.95 10.89 6.81
CA TYR A 326 34.75 11.07 5.99
C TYR A 326 34.08 9.73 5.69
N LEU A 327 34.89 8.72 5.33
CA LEU A 327 34.37 7.38 5.05
C LEU A 327 33.73 6.75 6.28
N LEU A 328 34.33 6.87 7.46
CA LEU A 328 33.78 6.34 8.71
C LEU A 328 32.47 7.03 9.11
N VAL A 329 32.39 8.36 9.00
CA VAL A 329 31.13 9.08 9.27
C VAL A 329 30.07 8.73 8.22
N GLY A 330 30.45 8.62 6.95
CA GLY A 330 29.54 8.19 5.90
C GLY A 330 29.03 6.76 6.12
N LEU A 331 29.89 5.83 6.52
CA LEU A 331 29.51 4.46 6.85
C LEU A 331 28.58 4.42 8.08
N SER A 332 28.81 5.29 9.06
CA SER A 332 27.91 5.50 10.20
C SER A 332 26.50 5.92 9.76
N LEU A 333 26.39 6.87 8.81
CA LEU A 333 25.10 7.25 8.20
C LEU A 333 24.44 6.10 7.44
N VAL A 334 25.23 5.21 6.82
CA VAL A 334 24.70 4.02 6.15
C VAL A 334 24.19 2.99 7.18
N MET A 335 24.92 2.80 8.28
CA MET A 335 24.53 1.91 9.39
C MET A 335 23.23 2.33 10.07
N PHE A 336 22.92 3.64 10.09
CA PHE A 336 21.63 4.15 10.56
C PHE A 336 20.45 3.48 9.83
N TYR A 337 20.53 3.30 8.50
CA TYR A 337 19.43 2.70 7.73
C TYR A 337 19.27 1.19 7.98
N LEU A 338 20.38 0.47 8.19
CA LEU A 338 20.32 -0.94 8.61
C LEU A 338 19.69 -1.09 9.99
N LEU A 339 20.08 -0.23 10.93
CA LEU A 339 19.53 -0.23 12.28
C LEU A 339 18.05 0.16 12.29
N LEU A 340 17.67 1.14 11.46
CA LEU A 340 16.28 1.55 11.25
C LEU A 340 15.43 0.38 10.77
N LEU A 341 15.89 -0.35 9.75
CA LEU A 341 15.19 -1.53 9.22
C LEU A 341 15.00 -2.57 10.33
N ALA A 342 16.09 -2.99 10.97
CA ALA A 342 16.07 -4.04 11.99
C ALA A 342 15.20 -3.68 13.21
N LEU A 343 15.22 -2.42 13.66
CA LEU A 343 14.39 -1.97 14.79
C LEU A 343 12.93 -1.77 14.39
N SER A 344 12.66 -1.36 13.15
CA SER A 344 11.29 -1.11 12.68
C SER A 344 10.47 -2.38 12.67
N GLU A 345 11.08 -3.52 12.31
CA GLU A 345 10.47 -4.85 12.33
C GLU A 345 9.91 -5.25 13.72
N HIS A 346 10.40 -4.67 14.80
CA HIS A 346 10.00 -5.01 16.17
C HIS A 346 9.21 -3.91 16.90
N THR A 347 9.52 -2.64 16.65
CA THR A 347 8.99 -1.50 17.42
C THR A 347 8.11 -0.55 16.60
N GLY A 348 7.96 -0.80 15.30
CA GLY A 348 7.33 0.11 14.35
C GLY A 348 8.27 1.25 13.93
N PHE A 349 7.87 1.94 12.86
CA PHE A 349 8.73 2.91 12.18
C PHE A 349 9.16 4.10 13.06
N THR A 350 8.21 4.74 13.76
CA THR A 350 8.50 5.95 14.55
C THR A 350 9.44 5.68 15.73
N GLY A 351 9.21 4.58 16.47
CA GLY A 351 10.08 4.18 17.58
C GLY A 351 11.50 3.85 17.10
N ALA A 352 11.58 3.06 16.02
CA ALA A 352 12.84 2.71 15.38
C ALA A 352 13.62 3.94 14.88
N TRP A 353 12.93 4.91 14.26
CA TRP A 353 13.54 6.14 13.78
C TRP A 353 14.20 6.93 14.89
N ILE A 354 13.50 7.15 16.01
CA ILE A 354 14.02 7.90 17.15
C ILE A 354 15.25 7.19 17.74
N ILE A 355 15.15 5.88 17.97
CA ILE A 355 16.25 5.10 18.56
C ILE A 355 17.46 5.07 17.63
N ALA A 356 17.26 4.83 16.33
CA ALA A 356 18.33 4.82 15.35
C ALA A 356 19.01 6.20 15.24
N SER A 357 18.22 7.28 15.25
CA SER A 357 18.74 8.66 15.16
C SER A 357 19.59 8.99 16.38
N LEU A 358 19.13 8.62 17.59
CA LEU A 358 19.88 8.83 18.82
C LEU A 358 21.19 8.03 18.86
N ILE A 359 21.17 6.77 18.42
CA ILE A 359 22.37 5.93 18.35
C ILE A 359 23.36 6.49 17.32
N GLY A 360 22.88 6.87 16.14
CA GLY A 360 23.69 7.48 15.08
C GLY A 360 24.31 8.81 15.51
N ALA A 361 23.51 9.68 16.15
CA ALA A 361 23.96 10.95 16.69
C ALA A 361 25.01 10.76 17.79
N LEU A 362 24.79 9.83 18.73
CA LEU A 362 25.74 9.52 19.79
C LEU A 362 27.07 8.98 19.22
N MET A 363 27.00 8.04 18.30
CA MET A 363 28.19 7.44 17.67
C MET A 363 29.01 8.47 16.91
N ASN A 364 28.36 9.32 16.11
CA ASN A 364 29.02 10.42 15.40
C ASN A 364 29.55 11.49 16.35
N GLY A 365 28.81 11.86 17.39
CA GLY A 365 29.21 12.86 18.38
C GLY A 365 30.46 12.46 19.14
N ILE A 366 30.52 11.21 19.65
CA ILE A 366 31.69 10.67 20.35
C ILE A 366 32.91 10.64 19.42
N TYR A 367 32.73 10.17 18.18
CA TYR A 367 33.81 10.12 17.19
C TYR A 367 34.35 11.51 16.85
N LEU A 368 33.47 12.47 16.60
CA LEU A 368 33.85 13.84 16.22
C LEU A 368 34.42 14.64 17.38
N GLN A 369 34.07 14.32 18.63
CA GLN A 369 34.74 14.91 19.78
C GLN A 369 36.24 14.61 19.76
N ALA A 370 36.63 13.37 19.44
CA ALA A 370 38.03 12.98 19.33
C ALA A 370 38.73 13.62 18.12
N VAL A 371 38.03 13.74 16.99
CA VAL A 371 38.59 14.27 15.73
C VAL A 371 38.74 15.80 15.74
N LEU A 372 37.72 16.52 16.21
CA LEU A 372 37.65 17.99 16.17
C LEU A 372 38.35 18.67 17.36
N LYS A 373 38.84 17.89 18.33
CA LYS A 373 39.55 18.35 19.54
C LYS A 373 38.81 19.48 20.29
N GLY A 374 37.48 19.44 20.32
CA GLY A 374 36.65 20.45 20.98
C GLY A 374 35.19 20.03 21.17
N TRP A 375 34.73 20.04 22.42
CA TRP A 375 33.36 19.63 22.80
C TRP A 375 32.26 20.46 22.11
N ARG A 376 32.46 21.78 22.01
CA ARG A 376 31.47 22.70 21.41
C ARG A 376 31.18 22.36 19.94
N ASN A 377 32.21 22.03 19.17
CA ASN A 377 32.09 21.75 17.73
C ASN A 377 31.41 20.40 17.50
N SER A 378 31.75 19.38 18.30
CA SER A 378 31.07 18.09 18.24
C SER A 378 29.58 18.19 18.62
N MET A 379 29.26 18.94 19.68
CA MET A 379 27.86 19.13 20.10
C MET A 379 27.04 19.86 19.05
N LEU A 380 27.58 20.91 18.43
CA LEU A 380 26.92 21.64 17.34
C LEU A 380 26.65 20.73 16.14
N PHE A 381 27.62 19.89 15.77
CA PHE A 381 27.46 18.95 14.66
C PHE A 381 26.42 17.86 14.96
N THR A 382 26.45 17.30 16.16
CA THR A 382 25.48 16.28 16.60
C THR A 382 24.06 16.83 16.62
N LEU A 383 23.89 18.07 17.09
CA LEU A 383 22.60 18.75 17.07
C LEU A 383 22.12 19.02 15.63
N ALA A 384 23.03 19.40 14.72
CA ALA A 384 22.72 19.60 13.31
C ALA A 384 22.28 18.29 12.64
N LEU A 385 22.93 17.16 12.94
CA LEU A 385 22.51 15.85 12.47
C LEU A 385 21.11 15.49 12.97
N LEU A 386 20.84 15.63 14.27
CA LEU A 386 19.51 15.36 14.84
C LEU A 386 18.42 16.27 14.26
N LEU A 387 18.74 17.53 14.00
CA LEU A 387 17.82 18.45 13.31
C LEU A 387 17.52 17.94 11.91
N LEU A 388 18.55 17.51 11.17
CA LEU A 388 18.40 16.93 9.84
C LEU A 388 17.55 15.65 9.89
N ASP A 389 17.78 14.76 10.85
CA ASP A 389 16.95 13.56 11.06
C ASP A 389 15.50 13.91 11.39
N GLY A 390 15.26 14.97 12.16
CA GLY A 390 13.91 15.49 12.43
C GLY A 390 13.23 16.05 11.18
N VAL A 391 13.96 16.79 10.35
CA VAL A 391 13.47 17.26 9.05
C VAL A 391 13.17 16.08 8.11
N MET A 392 14.02 15.06 8.11
CA MET A 392 13.82 13.81 7.37
C MET A 392 12.59 13.05 7.84
N TRP A 393 12.34 13.00 9.14
CA TRP A 393 11.11 12.41 9.69
C TRP A 393 9.86 13.15 9.19
N GLY A 394 9.88 14.49 9.19
CA GLY A 394 8.80 15.30 8.64
C GLY A 394 8.55 15.06 7.15
N LEU A 395 9.62 14.89 6.36
CA LEU A 395 9.55 14.53 4.94
C LEU A 395 8.86 13.19 4.70
N LEU A 396 9.15 12.20 5.56
CA LEU A 396 8.63 10.84 5.43
C LEU A 396 7.16 10.75 5.83
N ASN A 397 6.75 11.50 6.86
CA ASN A 397 5.37 11.50 7.34
C ASN A 397 4.43 12.36 6.47
N SER A 398 4.96 13.25 5.61
CA SER A 398 4.13 13.98 4.64
C SER A 398 3.95 13.15 3.35
N ALA A 399 2.76 12.57 3.16
CA ALA A 399 2.44 11.88 1.91
C ALA A 399 2.37 12.87 0.74
N ASP A 400 1.70 14.02 0.93
CA ASP A 400 1.32 14.92 -0.16
C ASP A 400 2.33 16.04 -0.47
N SER A 401 3.28 16.31 0.44
CA SER A 401 4.18 17.48 0.36
C SER A 401 5.66 17.16 0.29
N ALA A 402 6.03 15.91 -0.01
CA ALA A 402 7.42 15.45 0.00
C ALA A 402 8.33 16.27 -0.93
N LEU A 403 7.88 16.61 -2.14
CA LEU A 403 8.66 17.40 -3.11
C LEU A 403 8.89 18.83 -2.60
N LEU A 404 7.86 19.45 -2.03
CA LEU A 404 7.92 20.83 -1.52
C LEU A 404 8.86 20.93 -0.33
N LEU A 405 8.71 20.04 0.66
CA LEU A 405 9.58 20.01 1.82
C LEU A 405 11.03 19.69 1.38
N GLY A 406 11.24 18.72 0.48
CA GLY A 406 12.58 18.31 0.05
C GLY A 406 13.31 19.44 -0.68
N THR A 407 12.61 20.13 -1.58
CA THR A 407 13.13 21.31 -2.29
C THR A 407 13.42 22.45 -1.31
N SER A 408 12.55 22.67 -0.33
CA SER A 408 12.76 23.71 0.70
C SER A 408 14.04 23.47 1.50
N VAL A 409 14.31 22.21 1.89
CA VAL A 409 15.55 21.84 2.59
C VAL A 409 16.78 22.11 1.72
N LEU A 410 16.73 21.73 0.45
CA LEU A 410 17.82 22.00 -0.50
C LEU A 410 18.06 23.50 -0.71
N VAL A 411 17.00 24.30 -0.83
CA VAL A 411 17.10 25.76 -0.99
C VAL A 411 17.70 26.40 0.25
N VAL A 412 17.23 26.03 1.44
CA VAL A 412 17.77 26.54 2.71
C VAL A 412 19.23 26.14 2.90
N ALA A 413 19.58 24.88 2.60
CA ALA A 413 20.96 24.40 2.66
C ALA A 413 21.88 25.18 1.70
N LEU A 414 21.44 25.38 0.45
CA LEU A 414 22.21 26.15 -0.54
C LEU A 414 22.34 27.62 -0.14
N ALA A 415 21.26 28.26 0.32
CA ALA A 415 21.29 29.64 0.79
C ALA A 415 22.21 29.82 2.01
N GLY A 416 22.15 28.89 2.96
CA GLY A 416 23.04 28.84 4.12
C GLY A 416 24.50 28.69 3.70
N MET A 417 24.79 27.79 2.75
CA MET A 417 26.13 27.66 2.18
C MET A 417 26.61 28.96 1.53
N MET A 418 25.79 29.58 0.68
CA MET A 418 26.14 30.84 0.02
C MET A 418 26.44 31.94 1.05
N PHE A 419 25.66 32.00 2.13
CA PHE A 419 25.85 32.98 3.19
C PHE A 419 27.15 32.75 3.99
N VAL A 420 27.45 31.51 4.37
CA VAL A 420 28.66 31.17 5.13
C VAL A 420 29.92 31.33 4.29
N THR A 421 29.86 31.00 3.00
CA THR A 421 31.01 31.02 2.10
C THR A 421 31.29 32.37 1.45
N ARG A 422 30.41 33.38 1.62
CA ARG A 422 30.52 34.70 0.96
C ARG A 422 31.83 35.46 1.21
N ASN A 423 32.47 35.21 2.34
CA ASN A 423 33.71 35.89 2.75
C ASN A 423 34.95 34.98 2.59
N ILE A 424 34.83 33.83 1.93
CA ILE A 424 35.95 32.90 1.71
C ILE A 424 36.69 33.28 0.43
N ASP A 425 37.99 33.53 0.53
CA ASP A 425 38.86 33.73 -0.62
C ASP A 425 39.26 32.38 -1.23
N TRP A 426 38.52 31.96 -2.26
CA TRP A 426 38.76 30.69 -2.97
C TRP A 426 40.10 30.65 -3.73
N TYR A 427 40.63 31.79 -4.15
CA TYR A 427 41.88 31.85 -4.93
C TYR A 427 43.10 31.59 -4.06
N ALA A 428 43.08 32.01 -2.79
CA ALA A 428 44.13 31.75 -1.82
C ALA A 428 44.41 30.24 -1.63
N PHE A 429 43.41 29.37 -1.82
CA PHE A 429 43.55 27.91 -1.72
C PHE A 429 44.05 27.22 -2.99
N SER A 430 44.07 27.93 -4.13
CA SER A 430 44.50 27.40 -5.42
C SER A 430 46.00 27.58 -5.69
N LEU A 431 46.65 28.52 -5.01
CA LEU A 431 48.06 28.86 -5.19
C LEU A 431 48.97 27.87 -4.43
N PRO A 432 50.01 27.30 -5.07
CA PRO A 432 51.02 26.52 -4.36
C PRO A 432 51.71 27.42 -3.33
N LYS A 433 51.79 26.99 -2.07
CA LYS A 433 52.56 27.68 -1.03
C LYS A 433 54.01 27.78 -1.52
N MET A 434 54.44 28.97 -1.93
CA MET A 434 55.83 29.21 -2.32
C MET A 434 56.68 28.87 -1.08
N LYS A 435 57.56 27.87 -1.20
CA LYS A 435 58.56 27.60 -0.17
C LYS A 435 59.35 28.89 -0.01
N ALA A 436 59.23 29.56 1.13
CA ALA A 436 60.15 30.63 1.48
C ALA A 436 61.56 30.04 1.39
N ASN A 437 62.33 30.52 0.43
CA ASN A 437 63.75 30.22 0.34
C ASN A 437 64.34 30.64 1.70
N LYS A 438 65.07 29.74 2.36
CA LYS A 438 65.93 30.15 3.47
C LYS A 438 66.80 31.27 2.94
N GLU A 439 66.69 32.46 3.52
CA GLU A 439 67.75 33.46 3.41
C GLU A 439 69.03 32.78 3.85
N VAL A 440 69.91 32.55 2.88
CA VAL A 440 71.31 32.24 3.15
C VAL A 440 71.90 33.55 3.63
N THR A 441 72.06 33.68 4.94
CA THR A 441 72.92 34.70 5.54
C THR A 441 74.35 34.41 5.11
N THR A 442 74.78 34.99 3.99
CA THR A 442 76.20 35.21 3.69
C THR A 442 76.68 36.35 4.58
N ASP A 443 77.07 36.01 5.81
CA ASP A 443 78.02 36.82 6.59
C ASP A 443 78.56 35.97 7.76
N ASP A 444 79.51 35.07 7.46
CA ASP A 444 80.65 34.70 8.32
C ASP A 444 81.50 33.58 7.66
N GLU A 445 81.99 33.83 6.44
CA GLU A 445 83.26 33.25 6.01
C GLU A 445 84.32 34.32 6.22
N LEU A 446 85.02 34.31 7.37
CA LEU A 446 86.41 34.79 7.52
C LEU A 446 86.93 34.55 8.94
N ARG A 447 87.02 33.28 9.36
CA ARG A 447 88.02 32.87 10.36
C ARG A 447 88.59 31.51 10.01
N ILE A 448 89.68 31.53 9.26
CA ILE A 448 90.65 30.44 9.28
C ILE A 448 92.05 31.02 9.56
N TRP A 449 92.66 30.46 10.62
CA TRP A 449 94.08 30.39 10.99
C TRP A 449 94.75 31.58 11.72
N LYS A 450 94.94 31.40 13.04
CA LYS A 450 96.27 31.10 13.59
C LYS A 450 96.19 30.31 14.90
#